data_AF-A0A835U013-F1
#
_entry.id   AF-A0A835U013-F1
#
_cell.length_a   1.000
_cell.length_b   1.000
_cell.length_c   1.000
_cell.angle_alpha   90.00
_cell.angle_beta   90.00
_cell.angle_gamma   90.00
#
_symmetry.space_group_name_H-M   'P 1'
#
loop_
_entity.id
_entity.type
_entity.pdbx_description
1 polymer ?
#
loop_
_entity_poly.entity_id
_entity_poly.type
_entity_poly.pdbx_seq_one_letter_code
_entity_poly.pdbx_strand_id
1 'polypeptide(L)'
;IPKFIVNTNISKDKVPESFSGEFTQQLSKALGKPAQYLAIQVSPDQVMSFGGSTDPCAMCFLYSIGKIGEQENKIYSKLLCDLLNKQLKIPSDSLLGDLTQQLAKATGKPAQYIAVHIIPDQMMSFGGSTDPCALCSLYSIGKIGGQQNKTYTKMLCDLISKHLHVSADRIYINYFDMNAANVGWNGSTFA
;
A
#
# COMPACT_ATOMS: atom_id res chain seq x y z
N ILE A 1 -4.24 20.31 -2.41
CA ILE A 1 -5.23 19.67 -1.52
C ILE A 1 -4.60 18.41 -0.96
N PRO A 2 -4.34 18.31 0.35
CA PRO A 2 -3.91 17.06 0.97
C PRO A 2 -4.98 15.95 0.91
N LYS A 3 -4.55 14.72 0.60
CA LYS A 3 -5.36 13.49 0.77
C LYS A 3 -4.52 12.46 1.51
N PHE A 4 -5.07 11.88 2.57
CA PHE A 4 -4.50 10.73 3.27
C PHE A 4 -5.41 9.51 3.08
N ILE A 5 -4.84 8.39 2.63
CA ILE A 5 -5.53 7.10 2.49
C ILE A 5 -4.88 6.12 3.45
N VAL A 6 -5.70 5.42 4.24
CA VAL A 6 -5.31 4.26 5.05
C VAL A 6 -6.04 3.04 4.52
N ASN A 7 -5.33 2.11 3.89
CA ASN A 7 -5.86 0.78 3.58
C ASN A 7 -5.37 -0.18 4.66
N THR A 8 -6.23 -0.99 5.28
CA THR A 8 -5.84 -1.94 6.34
C THR A 8 -6.68 -3.22 6.31
N ASN A 9 -6.07 -4.35 6.67
CA ASN A 9 -6.73 -5.65 6.82
C ASN A 9 -7.58 -5.80 8.09
N ILE A 10 -7.81 -4.70 8.79
CA ILE A 10 -8.50 -4.70 10.08
C ILE A 10 -9.96 -4.33 9.88
N SER A 11 -10.81 -5.07 10.58
CA SER A 11 -12.25 -5.01 10.38
C SER A 11 -12.86 -3.69 10.85
N LYS A 12 -13.87 -3.21 10.12
CA LYS A 12 -14.48 -1.89 10.32
C LYS A 12 -14.98 -1.62 11.74
N ASP A 13 -15.43 -2.65 12.46
CA ASP A 13 -15.85 -2.58 13.87
C ASP A 13 -14.73 -2.19 14.84
N LYS A 14 -13.46 -2.43 14.47
CA LYS A 14 -12.27 -2.11 15.26
C LYS A 14 -11.67 -0.74 14.92
N VAL A 15 -12.15 -0.07 13.87
CA VAL A 15 -11.72 1.29 13.52
C VAL A 15 -12.49 2.30 14.38
N PRO A 16 -11.85 3.09 15.27
CA PRO A 16 -12.57 4.02 16.12
C PRO A 16 -13.25 5.13 15.32
N GLU A 17 -14.46 5.54 15.72
CA GLU A 17 -15.17 6.68 15.11
C GLU A 17 -14.35 7.98 15.16
N SER A 18 -13.52 8.13 16.20
CA SER A 18 -12.62 9.28 16.38
C SER A 18 -11.43 9.30 15.41
N PHE A 19 -11.11 8.20 14.73
CA PHE A 19 -9.89 8.03 13.92
C PHE A 19 -9.74 9.15 12.88
N SER A 20 -10.75 9.36 12.04
CA SER A 20 -10.72 10.40 11.00
C SER A 20 -10.58 11.82 11.60
N GLY A 21 -11.13 12.07 12.79
CA GLY A 21 -11.00 13.34 13.50
C GLY A 21 -9.60 13.57 14.07
N GLU A 22 -9.05 12.57 14.79
CA GLU A 22 -7.70 12.61 15.38
C GLU A 22 -6.63 12.80 14.28
N PHE A 23 -6.71 12.04 13.19
CA PHE A 23 -5.81 12.19 12.04
C PHE A 23 -5.98 13.55 11.34
N THR A 24 -7.21 14.05 11.16
CA THR A 24 -7.44 15.37 10.53
C THR A 24 -6.80 16.49 11.33
N GLN A 25 -6.94 16.49 12.66
CA GLN A 25 -6.35 17.53 13.51
C GLN A 25 -4.82 17.46 13.51
N GLN A 26 -4.24 16.26 13.64
CA GLN A 26 -2.79 16.12 13.75
C GLN A 26 -2.07 16.34 12.41
N LEU A 27 -2.61 15.84 11.30
CA LEU A 27 -2.03 16.08 9.96
C LEU A 27 -2.22 17.53 9.49
N SER A 28 -3.34 18.20 9.76
CA SER A 28 -3.51 19.62 9.38
C SER A 28 -2.48 20.51 10.08
N LYS A 29 -2.21 20.26 11.36
CA LYS A 29 -1.12 20.88 12.13
C LYS A 29 0.26 20.57 11.54
N ALA A 30 0.56 19.29 11.25
CA ALA A 30 1.87 18.87 10.75
C ALA A 30 2.16 19.33 9.29
N LEU A 31 1.13 19.44 8.46
CA LEU A 31 1.22 19.99 7.09
C LEU A 31 1.27 21.52 7.06
N GLY A 32 0.90 22.20 8.15
CA GLY A 32 0.71 23.65 8.20
C GLY A 32 -0.42 24.13 7.29
N LYS A 33 -1.52 23.35 7.17
CA LYS A 33 -2.61 23.60 6.21
C LYS A 33 -3.98 23.48 6.89
N PRO A 34 -4.98 24.32 6.55
CA PRO A 34 -6.32 24.24 7.12
C PRO A 34 -6.96 22.86 6.98
N ALA A 35 -7.59 22.37 8.06
CA ALA A 35 -8.24 21.06 8.12
C ALA A 35 -9.29 20.85 7.02
N GLN A 36 -10.02 21.91 6.62
CA GLN A 36 -11.01 21.89 5.54
C GLN A 36 -10.46 21.50 4.15
N TYR A 37 -9.14 21.46 3.97
CA TYR A 37 -8.49 21.04 2.73
C TYR A 37 -7.88 19.63 2.79
N LEU A 38 -8.01 18.92 3.91
CA LEU A 38 -7.47 17.58 4.14
C LEU A 38 -8.59 16.53 4.05
N ALA A 39 -8.51 15.66 3.04
CA ALA A 39 -9.39 14.49 2.94
C ALA A 39 -8.74 13.27 3.61
N ILE A 40 -9.44 12.63 4.55
CA ILE A 40 -9.07 11.31 5.10
C ILE A 40 -9.97 10.25 4.48
N GLN A 41 -9.37 9.18 3.95
CA GLN A 41 -10.05 7.96 3.52
C GLN A 41 -9.52 6.79 4.34
N VAL A 42 -10.40 6.01 4.96
CA VAL A 42 -10.06 4.74 5.61
C VAL A 42 -10.78 3.61 4.87
N SER A 43 -10.02 2.65 4.39
CA SER A 43 -10.47 1.43 3.75
C SER A 43 -10.15 0.25 4.70
N PRO A 44 -11.07 -0.15 5.59
CA PRO A 44 -10.92 -1.35 6.42
C PRO A 44 -11.20 -2.63 5.63
N ASP A 45 -11.13 -3.78 6.30
CA ASP A 45 -11.51 -5.10 5.78
C ASP A 45 -10.76 -5.51 4.48
N GLN A 46 -9.54 -5.00 4.28
CA GLN A 46 -8.76 -5.23 3.05
C GLN A 46 -7.99 -6.56 3.05
N VAL A 47 -7.82 -7.17 1.88
CA VAL A 47 -6.99 -8.39 1.73
C VAL A 47 -5.50 -7.98 1.67
N MET A 48 -4.79 -8.01 2.80
CA MET A 48 -3.41 -7.48 2.90
C MET A 48 -2.47 -8.33 3.75
N SER A 49 -1.18 -8.31 3.40
CA SER A 49 -0.06 -8.87 4.18
C SER A 49 1.11 -7.90 4.28
N PHE A 50 1.93 -8.08 5.31
CA PHE A 50 3.26 -7.49 5.44
C PHE A 50 4.26 -8.56 5.92
N GLY A 51 5.42 -8.65 5.27
CA GLY A 51 6.40 -9.70 5.56
C GLY A 51 6.01 -11.11 5.11
N GLY A 52 4.90 -11.25 4.39
CA GLY A 52 4.22 -12.53 4.13
C GLY A 52 3.32 -12.98 5.28
N SER A 53 3.35 -12.29 6.43
CA SER A 53 2.31 -12.44 7.44
C SER A 53 1.09 -11.60 7.08
N THR A 54 -0.08 -12.18 7.27
CA THR A 54 -1.40 -11.53 7.18
C THR A 54 -1.86 -11.01 8.55
N ASP A 55 -0.90 -10.81 9.46
CA ASP A 55 -0.98 -9.93 10.62
C ASP A 55 -1.43 -8.50 10.27
N PRO A 56 -1.93 -7.74 11.26
CA PRO A 56 -2.20 -6.31 11.21
C PRO A 56 -1.22 -5.51 10.37
N CYS A 57 -1.68 -4.95 9.27
CA CYS A 57 -0.92 -3.99 8.51
C CYS A 57 -1.80 -2.87 7.96
N ALA A 58 -1.16 -1.72 7.73
CA ALA A 58 -1.78 -0.59 7.07
C ALA A 58 -0.84 -0.06 5.98
N MET A 59 -1.36 0.05 4.76
CA MET A 59 -0.67 0.68 3.63
C MET A 59 -1.24 2.08 3.48
N CYS A 60 -0.41 3.08 3.72
CA CYS A 60 -0.84 4.46 3.88
C CYS A 60 -0.23 5.36 2.79
N PHE A 61 -1.06 6.19 2.17
CA PHE A 61 -0.65 7.10 1.11
C PHE A 61 -0.99 8.55 1.50
N LEU A 62 0.04 9.39 1.67
CA LEU A 62 -0.12 10.83 1.92
C LEU A 62 0.23 11.62 0.66
N TYR A 63 -0.79 12.16 0.00
CA TYR A 63 -0.64 13.05 -1.15
C TYR A 63 -0.79 14.51 -0.70
N SER A 64 0.09 15.39 -1.14
CA SER A 64 -0.05 16.83 -0.89
C SER A 64 0.67 17.66 -1.96
N ILE A 65 0.05 18.78 -2.36
CA ILE A 65 0.69 19.80 -3.20
C ILE A 65 1.64 20.61 -2.31
N GLY A 66 2.95 20.37 -2.45
CA GLY A 66 3.99 20.89 -1.55
C GLY A 66 3.88 20.34 -0.12
N LYS A 67 4.89 20.58 0.72
CA LYS A 67 5.02 19.95 2.06
C LYS A 67 5.04 18.41 1.98
N ILE A 68 5.87 17.91 1.06
CA ILE A 68 6.33 16.52 0.93
C ILE A 68 7.81 16.67 0.55
N GLY A 69 8.70 16.02 1.29
CA GLY A 69 10.14 16.25 1.26
C GLY A 69 10.80 15.54 2.45
N GLU A 70 12.11 15.28 2.41
CA GLU A 70 12.77 14.36 3.35
C GLU A 70 12.50 14.70 4.83
N GLN A 71 12.64 15.97 5.22
CA GLN A 71 12.43 16.40 6.61
C GLN A 71 10.96 16.29 7.03
N GLU A 72 10.02 16.75 6.18
CA GLU A 72 8.59 16.58 6.42
C GLU A 72 8.17 15.10 6.49
N ASN A 73 8.70 14.26 5.60
CA ASN A 73 8.36 12.84 5.51
C ASN A 73 8.85 12.07 6.75
N LYS A 74 10.00 12.41 7.32
CA LYS A 74 10.48 11.85 8.59
C LYS A 74 9.50 12.16 9.74
N ILE A 75 9.00 13.40 9.82
CA ILE A 75 8.01 13.82 10.81
C ILE A 75 6.67 13.08 10.60
N TYR A 76 6.18 13.01 9.37
CA TYR A 76 4.90 12.34 9.07
C TYR A 76 4.98 10.82 9.30
N SER A 77 6.09 10.18 8.96
CA SER A 77 6.28 8.74 9.17
C SER A 77 6.22 8.38 10.65
N LYS A 78 6.83 9.18 11.54
CA LYS A 78 6.68 9.00 12.99
C LYS A 78 5.22 9.15 13.43
N LEU A 79 4.62 10.30 13.12
CA LEU A 79 3.26 10.65 13.53
C LEU A 79 2.23 9.58 13.13
N LEU A 80 2.31 9.09 11.90
CA LEU A 80 1.39 8.10 11.35
C LEU A 80 1.62 6.71 11.95
N CYS A 81 2.87 6.28 12.12
CA CYS A 81 3.16 4.99 12.79
C CYS A 81 2.69 4.97 14.25
N ASP A 82 2.94 6.05 15.01
CA ASP A 82 2.50 6.16 16.41
C ASP A 82 0.97 6.05 16.54
N LEU A 83 0.22 6.71 15.63
CA LEU A 83 -1.25 6.67 15.60
C LEU A 83 -1.83 5.33 15.15
N LEU A 84 -1.21 4.65 14.17
CA LEU A 84 -1.67 3.35 13.66
C LEU A 84 -1.41 2.22 14.67
N ASN A 85 -0.20 2.17 15.26
CA ASN A 85 0.17 1.15 16.24
C ASN A 85 -0.72 1.15 17.50
N LYS A 86 -1.33 2.29 17.84
CA LYS A 86 -2.24 2.47 18.97
C LYS A 86 -3.56 1.70 18.82
N GLN A 87 -4.02 1.42 17.59
CA GLN A 87 -5.43 1.09 17.32
C GLN A 87 -5.71 -0.34 16.77
N LEU A 88 -4.68 -1.13 16.39
CA LEU A 88 -4.81 -2.13 15.31
C LEU A 88 -4.24 -3.54 15.65
N LYS A 89 -5.06 -4.63 15.65
CA LYS A 89 -4.65 -6.03 16.01
C LYS A 89 -5.40 -7.22 15.33
N ILE A 90 -4.69 -8.38 15.19
CA ILE A 90 -5.04 -9.77 14.75
C ILE A 90 -5.49 -10.03 13.24
N PRO A 91 -5.55 -11.30 12.69
CA PRO A 91 -5.18 -11.64 11.27
C PRO A 91 -6.23 -12.57 10.55
N SER A 92 -6.03 -13.47 9.54
CA SER A 92 -4.93 -13.93 8.62
C SER A 92 -5.49 -14.70 7.37
N ASP A 93 -4.72 -14.86 6.27
CA ASP A 93 -4.93 -15.81 5.12
C ASP A 93 -3.66 -16.03 4.21
N SER A 94 -3.78 -16.69 3.04
CA SER A 94 -2.80 -17.59 2.40
C SER A 94 -2.18 -17.15 1.06
N LEU A 95 -2.95 -16.65 0.07
CA LEU A 95 -2.45 -16.20 -1.26
C LEU A 95 -1.29 -15.19 -1.14
N LEU A 96 -1.41 -14.32 -0.15
CA LEU A 96 -0.52 -13.20 0.12
C LEU A 96 0.90 -13.66 0.55
N GLY A 97 1.02 -14.89 1.06
CA GLY A 97 2.29 -15.53 1.37
C GLY A 97 3.11 -15.89 0.12
N ASP A 98 2.49 -16.52 -0.88
CA ASP A 98 3.13 -16.90 -2.16
C ASP A 98 3.66 -15.64 -2.88
N LEU A 99 2.80 -14.62 -3.01
CA LEU A 99 3.17 -13.32 -3.58
C LEU A 99 4.38 -12.68 -2.87
N THR A 100 4.41 -12.70 -1.54
CA THR A 100 5.54 -12.15 -0.76
C THR A 100 6.82 -12.96 -0.99
N GLN A 101 6.76 -14.30 -0.99
CA GLN A 101 7.93 -15.16 -1.21
C GLN A 101 8.52 -15.00 -2.62
N GLN A 102 7.68 -14.97 -3.66
CA GLN A 102 8.18 -14.77 -5.03
C GLN A 102 8.76 -13.36 -5.23
N LEU A 103 8.14 -12.31 -4.67
CA LEU A 103 8.68 -10.94 -4.72
C LEU A 103 10.00 -10.81 -3.94
N ALA A 104 10.15 -11.47 -2.79
CA ALA A 104 11.39 -11.48 -2.00
C ALA A 104 12.54 -12.08 -2.83
N LYS A 105 12.30 -13.26 -3.40
CA LYS A 105 13.22 -13.97 -4.29
C LYS A 105 13.59 -13.15 -5.54
N ALA A 106 12.60 -12.52 -6.19
CA ALA A 106 12.80 -11.81 -7.46
C ALA A 106 13.46 -10.42 -7.28
N THR A 107 13.26 -9.74 -6.15
CA THR A 107 13.92 -8.47 -5.85
C THR A 107 15.27 -8.64 -5.14
N GLY A 108 15.49 -9.79 -4.49
CA GLY A 108 16.61 -10.03 -3.58
C GLY A 108 16.48 -9.26 -2.27
N LYS A 109 15.26 -8.87 -1.87
CA LYS A 109 14.97 -8.17 -0.61
C LYS A 109 14.45 -9.16 0.44
N PRO A 110 14.82 -9.00 1.73
CA PRO A 110 14.18 -9.73 2.82
C PRO A 110 12.66 -9.61 2.79
N ALA A 111 11.96 -10.74 2.99
CA ALA A 111 10.49 -10.80 2.90
C ALA A 111 9.79 -9.76 3.80
N GLN A 112 10.34 -9.48 4.98
CA GLN A 112 9.88 -8.48 5.95
C GLN A 112 9.74 -7.04 5.41
N TYR A 113 10.25 -6.73 4.21
CA TYR A 113 10.12 -5.42 3.57
C TYR A 113 9.10 -5.41 2.42
N ILE A 114 8.31 -6.48 2.25
CA ILE A 114 7.29 -6.59 1.22
C ILE A 114 5.90 -6.49 1.85
N ALA A 115 5.12 -5.54 1.33
CA ALA A 115 3.69 -5.42 1.57
C ALA A 115 2.95 -5.92 0.32
N VAL A 116 1.82 -6.58 0.52
CA VAL A 116 0.89 -6.96 -0.57
C VAL A 116 -0.50 -6.48 -0.17
N HIS A 117 -1.20 -5.84 -1.10
CA HIS A 117 -2.60 -5.39 -0.93
C HIS A 117 -3.38 -5.80 -2.17
N ILE A 118 -4.46 -6.54 -1.97
CA ILE A 118 -5.44 -6.92 -2.99
C ILE A 118 -6.75 -6.21 -2.66
N ILE A 119 -7.37 -5.60 -3.67
CA ILE A 119 -8.68 -4.96 -3.58
C ILE A 119 -9.65 -5.77 -4.48
N PRO A 120 -10.42 -6.72 -3.92
CA PRO A 120 -11.39 -7.49 -4.69
C PRO A 120 -12.65 -6.66 -5.02
N ASP A 121 -13.56 -7.26 -5.80
CA ASP A 121 -14.94 -6.80 -6.02
C ASP A 121 -15.10 -5.36 -6.55
N GLN A 122 -14.08 -4.88 -7.28
CA GLN A 122 -14.10 -3.55 -7.89
C GLN A 122 -14.87 -3.57 -9.22
N MET A 123 -15.70 -2.55 -9.47
CA MET A 123 -16.29 -2.32 -10.78
C MET A 123 -15.19 -1.93 -11.78
N MET A 124 -14.87 -2.82 -12.72
CA MET A 124 -13.77 -2.68 -13.67
C MET A 124 -14.20 -3.03 -15.10
N SER A 125 -13.49 -2.48 -16.08
CA SER A 125 -13.58 -2.84 -17.49
C SER A 125 -12.20 -2.72 -18.12
N PHE A 126 -11.88 -3.63 -19.04
CA PHE A 126 -10.62 -3.65 -19.78
C PHE A 126 -10.92 -3.96 -21.25
N GLY A 127 -10.54 -3.05 -22.16
CA GLY A 127 -10.89 -3.13 -23.58
C GLY A 127 -12.39 -3.00 -23.87
N GLY A 128 -13.17 -2.45 -22.93
CA GLY A 128 -14.64 -2.37 -23.00
C GLY A 128 -15.36 -3.59 -22.41
N SER A 129 -14.70 -4.75 -22.27
CA SER A 129 -15.28 -5.92 -21.60
C SER A 129 -15.13 -5.85 -20.07
N THR A 130 -16.17 -6.30 -19.36
CA THR A 130 -16.23 -6.52 -17.90
C THR A 130 -15.76 -7.90 -17.46
N ASP A 131 -15.19 -8.72 -18.36
CA ASP A 131 -14.53 -9.98 -17.97
C ASP A 131 -13.41 -9.73 -16.93
N PRO A 132 -13.02 -10.71 -16.09
CA PRO A 132 -11.98 -10.53 -15.09
C PRO A 132 -10.69 -9.88 -15.65
N CYS A 133 -10.18 -8.87 -14.95
CA CYS A 133 -8.98 -8.11 -15.30
C CYS A 133 -8.28 -7.63 -14.02
N ALA A 134 -7.02 -7.21 -14.12
CA ALA A 134 -6.25 -6.72 -12.98
C ALA A 134 -5.42 -5.47 -13.33
N LEU A 135 -5.47 -4.47 -12.46
CA LEU A 135 -4.63 -3.28 -12.53
C LEU A 135 -3.72 -3.26 -11.29
N CYS A 136 -2.45 -3.54 -11.49
CA CYS A 136 -1.45 -3.70 -10.43
C CYS A 136 -0.46 -2.53 -10.42
N SER A 137 0.13 -2.28 -9.26
CA SER A 137 1.26 -1.35 -9.08
C SER A 137 2.32 -1.96 -8.17
N LEU A 138 3.56 -2.06 -8.64
CA LEU A 138 4.70 -2.49 -7.85
C LEU A 138 5.60 -1.29 -7.51
N TYR A 139 5.68 -0.98 -6.22
CA TYR A 139 6.53 0.07 -5.65
C TYR A 139 7.76 -0.55 -5.00
N SER A 140 8.96 -0.03 -5.28
CA SER A 140 10.18 -0.48 -4.60
C SER A 140 11.26 0.60 -4.62
N ILE A 141 12.01 0.73 -3.52
CA ILE A 141 13.26 1.50 -3.48
C ILE A 141 14.33 0.74 -4.27
N GLY A 142 14.68 1.21 -5.46
CA GLY A 142 15.53 0.48 -6.40
C GLY A 142 14.93 -0.86 -6.84
N LYS A 143 15.74 -1.65 -7.57
CA LYS A 143 15.36 -2.95 -8.18
C LYS A 143 14.29 -2.88 -9.27
N ILE A 144 13.72 -1.71 -9.54
CA ILE A 144 12.90 -1.44 -10.73
C ILE A 144 13.84 -1.19 -11.93
N GLY A 145 13.47 -1.67 -13.12
CA GLY A 145 14.30 -1.52 -14.32
C GLY A 145 13.82 -2.36 -15.49
N GLY A 146 14.17 -1.98 -16.72
CA GLY A 146 13.56 -2.55 -17.94
C GLY A 146 13.67 -4.07 -18.10
N GLN A 147 14.69 -4.72 -17.52
CA GLN A 147 14.83 -6.18 -17.55
C GLN A 147 14.19 -6.84 -16.31
N GLN A 148 14.32 -6.22 -15.13
CA GLN A 148 13.71 -6.66 -13.89
C GLN A 148 12.17 -6.67 -14.01
N ASN A 149 11.60 -5.60 -14.56
CA ASN A 149 10.16 -5.44 -14.75
C ASN A 149 9.58 -6.50 -15.70
N LYS A 150 10.33 -6.99 -16.71
CA LYS A 150 9.89 -8.11 -17.56
C LYS A 150 9.77 -9.41 -16.76
N THR A 151 10.76 -9.70 -15.92
CA THR A 151 10.74 -10.85 -15.00
C THR A 151 9.58 -10.74 -14.00
N TYR A 152 9.37 -9.55 -13.44
CA TYR A 152 8.26 -9.28 -12.52
C TYR A 152 6.90 -9.41 -13.21
N THR A 153 6.74 -8.90 -14.43
CA THR A 153 5.48 -9.02 -15.18
C THR A 153 5.13 -10.47 -15.44
N LYS A 154 6.09 -11.29 -15.92
CA LYS A 154 5.79 -12.73 -16.10
C LYS A 154 5.40 -13.40 -14.79
N MET A 155 6.20 -13.23 -13.73
CA MET A 155 5.95 -13.88 -12.44
C MET A 155 4.60 -13.47 -11.83
N LEU A 156 4.26 -12.17 -11.86
CA LEU A 156 2.99 -11.67 -11.33
C LEU A 156 1.80 -12.12 -12.19
N CYS A 157 1.89 -12.08 -13.52
CA CYS A 157 0.83 -12.59 -14.39
C CYS A 157 0.63 -14.10 -14.23
N ASP A 158 1.70 -14.89 -14.08
CA ASP A 158 1.62 -16.34 -13.83
C ASP A 158 0.88 -16.62 -12.50
N LEU A 159 1.21 -15.91 -11.41
CA LEU A 159 0.54 -16.04 -10.12
C LEU A 159 -0.92 -15.60 -10.14
N ILE A 160 -1.22 -14.46 -10.76
CA ILE A 160 -2.58 -13.92 -10.87
C ILE A 160 -3.46 -14.85 -11.73
N SER A 161 -2.93 -15.38 -12.84
CA SER A 161 -3.66 -16.37 -13.67
C SER A 161 -3.94 -17.66 -12.91
N LYS A 162 -2.96 -18.15 -12.14
CA LYS A 162 -3.06 -19.37 -11.31
C LYS A 162 -4.12 -19.24 -10.22
N HIS A 163 -4.08 -18.15 -9.44
CA HIS A 163 -4.83 -18.02 -8.19
C HIS A 163 -6.14 -17.22 -8.30
N LEU A 164 -6.25 -16.32 -9.28
CA LEU A 164 -7.42 -15.44 -9.48
C LEU A 164 -8.10 -15.63 -10.84
N HIS A 165 -7.58 -16.53 -11.70
CA HIS A 165 -8.12 -16.89 -13.02
C HIS A 165 -8.30 -15.71 -14.01
N VAL A 166 -7.60 -14.61 -13.79
CA VAL A 166 -7.51 -13.47 -14.72
C VAL A 166 -6.49 -13.79 -15.82
N SER A 167 -6.90 -13.66 -17.09
CA SER A 167 -6.00 -13.87 -18.23
C SER A 167 -4.91 -12.80 -18.32
N ALA A 168 -3.68 -13.21 -18.65
CA ALA A 168 -2.48 -12.38 -18.60
C ALA A 168 -2.48 -11.16 -19.56
N ASP A 169 -3.28 -11.18 -20.63
CA ASP A 169 -3.52 -10.07 -21.55
C ASP A 169 -4.46 -8.99 -20.98
N ARG A 170 -5.21 -9.33 -19.93
CA ARG A 170 -6.10 -8.43 -19.17
C ARG A 170 -5.45 -7.92 -17.87
N ILE A 171 -4.12 -7.96 -17.78
CA ILE A 171 -3.32 -7.49 -16.64
C ILE A 171 -2.41 -6.34 -17.07
N TYR A 172 -2.51 -5.19 -16.42
CA TYR A 172 -1.48 -4.14 -16.47
C TYR A 172 -0.77 -4.00 -15.13
N ILE A 173 0.54 -3.80 -15.18
CA ILE A 173 1.39 -3.63 -14.00
C ILE A 173 2.22 -2.35 -14.17
N ASN A 174 1.95 -1.35 -13.34
CA ASN A 174 2.75 -0.13 -13.25
C ASN A 174 3.93 -0.35 -12.30
N TYR A 175 5.10 0.20 -12.65
CA TYR A 175 6.33 0.04 -11.87
C TYR A 175 6.85 1.40 -11.41
N PHE A 176 7.10 1.53 -10.11
CA PHE A 176 7.52 2.78 -9.49
C PHE A 176 8.80 2.58 -8.68
N ASP A 177 9.91 3.15 -9.17
CA ASP A 177 11.13 3.26 -8.36
C ASP A 177 10.97 4.41 -7.36
N MET A 178 11.06 4.08 -6.08
CA MET A 178 10.75 4.99 -4.98
C MET A 178 12.02 5.53 -4.35
N ASN A 179 12.17 6.86 -4.30
CA ASN A 179 13.21 7.49 -3.48
C ASN A 179 13.01 7.10 -2.01
N ALA A 180 14.08 6.64 -1.33
CA ALA A 180 14.06 6.19 0.06
C ALA A 180 13.54 7.25 1.05
N ALA A 181 13.78 8.54 0.77
CA ALA A 181 13.26 9.68 1.53
C ALA A 181 11.73 9.85 1.41
N ASN A 182 11.08 9.18 0.46
CA ASN A 182 9.64 9.21 0.21
C ASN A 182 8.92 7.91 0.61
N VAL A 183 9.60 7.00 1.34
CA VAL A 183 9.03 5.75 1.85
C VAL A 183 9.20 5.71 3.37
N GLY A 184 8.08 5.81 4.09
CA GLY A 184 8.03 5.72 5.55
C GLY A 184 7.88 4.29 6.04
N TRP A 185 8.63 3.92 7.07
CA TRP A 185 8.51 2.64 7.80
C TRP A 185 9.05 2.78 9.23
N ASN A 186 8.44 2.05 10.17
CA ASN A 186 8.86 2.00 11.59
C ASN A 186 9.15 3.37 12.23
N GLY A 187 8.32 4.38 11.93
CA GLY A 187 8.44 5.74 12.47
C GLY A 187 9.54 6.62 11.87
N SER A 188 10.19 6.20 10.78
CA SER A 188 11.20 6.98 10.03
C SER A 188 10.99 6.80 8.51
N THR A 189 11.85 7.42 7.70
CA THR A 189 12.04 7.05 6.28
C THR A 189 13.20 6.05 6.11
N PHE A 190 13.35 5.49 4.90
CA PHE A 190 14.49 4.62 4.52
C PHE A 190 15.77 5.41 4.15
N ALA A 191 15.72 6.74 4.21
CA ALA A 191 16.85 7.66 4.23
C ALA A 191 16.77 8.51 5.51
#